data_AF-A0A6M4X6A6-F1
#
_entry.id   AF-A0A6M4X6A6-F1
#
_cell.length_a   1.000
_cell.length_b   1.000
_cell.length_c   1.000
_cell.angle_alpha   90.00
_cell.angle_beta   90.00
_cell.angle_gamma   90.00
#
_symmetry.space_group_name_H-M   'P 1'
#
loop_
_entity.id
_entity.type
_entity.pdbx_description
1 polymer ?
#
loop_
_entity_poly.entity_id
_entity_poly.type
_entity_poly.pdbx_seq_one_letter_code
_entity_poly.pdbx_strand_id
1 'polypeptide(L)'
;MEQLTAGKKLDEAFEKLASEKSISFELDLDTDPQSLKALDASTDPEPGEELPDEVADLFSGAKISVTVQSKKPIGESGEKDYVGMALKISTKDGDLTEYRVVGDYTYVRSDVNALGKAMGFPVPSMKDLPPEASGLKKVLDGEWVKVNTKEMEQTAAEMGAEPGATPAPEPTLDAKAQKQLLEALRETIAREVDFKTAGGKDGSEHITATAPFRTLVTKFLGEIRPLAKNLPPGMELPTDEDLKDAPNAKVTADFTLKNGELTQVSVDLAKLAENAKVKKLGLVVRMSEGQKPTAPAGATELNMDEILGGFGAAMMDEEGFTEDAA
;
A
#
# COMPACT_ATOMS: atom_id res chain seq x y z
N MET A 1 -21.79 35.47 3.14
CA MET A 1 -21.03 34.21 2.98
C MET A 1 -21.19 33.45 4.29
N GLU A 2 -21.80 32.26 4.26
CA GLU A 2 -21.76 31.35 5.41
C GLU A 2 -20.32 30.84 5.56
N GLN A 3 -19.76 30.94 6.77
CA GLN A 3 -18.51 30.24 7.07
C GLN A 3 -18.85 28.76 7.30
N LEU A 4 -18.37 27.92 6.39
CA LEU A 4 -18.48 26.47 6.51
C LEU A 4 -17.74 26.00 7.77
N THR A 5 -18.33 25.06 8.51
CA THR A 5 -17.63 24.38 9.61
C THR A 5 -16.47 23.55 9.06
N ALA A 6 -15.44 23.30 9.88
CA ALA A 6 -14.30 22.47 9.51
C ALA A 6 -14.72 21.09 8.95
N GLY A 7 -15.69 20.42 9.58
CA GLY A 7 -16.22 19.16 9.07
C GLY A 7 -16.83 19.29 7.66
N LYS A 8 -17.62 20.35 7.42
CA LYS A 8 -18.21 20.60 6.09
C LYS A 8 -17.15 20.91 5.03
N LYS A 9 -16.07 21.61 5.39
CA LYS A 9 -14.95 21.86 4.47
C LYS A 9 -14.21 20.57 4.09
N LEU A 10 -14.03 19.66 5.04
CA LEU A 10 -13.46 18.34 4.76
C LEU A 10 -14.38 17.51 3.87
N ASP A 11 -15.68 17.49 4.17
CA ASP A 11 -16.67 16.83 3.33
C ASP A 11 -16.62 17.32 1.88
N GLU A 12 -16.62 18.65 1.67
CA GLU A 12 -16.51 19.25 0.33
C GLU A 12 -15.17 18.89 -0.35
N ALA A 13 -14.08 18.79 0.41
CA ALA A 13 -12.77 18.41 -0.14
C ALA A 13 -12.72 16.92 -0.56
N PHE A 14 -13.35 16.03 0.20
CA PHE A 14 -13.52 14.62 -0.18
C PHE A 14 -14.46 14.46 -1.37
N GLU A 15 -15.53 15.25 -1.45
CA GLU A 15 -16.44 15.27 -2.60
C GLU A 15 -15.73 15.71 -3.89
N LYS A 16 -14.83 16.70 -3.80
CA LYS A 16 -13.97 17.08 -4.94
C LYS A 16 -13.07 15.94 -5.37
N LEU A 17 -12.36 15.27 -4.44
CA LEU A 17 -11.54 14.10 -4.76
C LEU A 17 -12.37 13.01 -5.45
N ALA A 18 -13.57 12.72 -4.93
CA ALA A 18 -14.47 11.73 -5.53
C ALA A 18 -15.00 12.14 -6.92
N SER A 19 -15.04 13.45 -7.21
CA SER A 19 -15.46 13.97 -8.52
C SER A 19 -14.38 13.84 -9.60
N GLU A 20 -13.12 13.65 -9.19
CA GLU A 20 -12.00 13.45 -10.11
C GLU A 20 -12.10 12.10 -10.81
N LYS A 21 -11.57 12.03 -12.04
CA LYS A 21 -11.46 10.76 -12.80
C LYS A 21 -10.15 10.03 -12.56
N SER A 22 -9.19 10.72 -11.95
CA SER A 22 -7.84 10.24 -11.73
C SER A 22 -7.33 10.80 -10.40
N ILE A 23 -6.86 9.93 -9.53
CA ILE A 23 -6.33 10.33 -8.22
C ILE A 23 -4.99 9.66 -8.03
N SER A 24 -4.01 10.42 -7.56
CA SER A 24 -2.74 9.89 -7.05
C SER A 24 -2.62 10.20 -5.56
N PHE A 25 -2.13 9.22 -4.81
CA PHE A 25 -1.73 9.40 -3.42
C PHE A 25 -0.33 8.82 -3.17
N GLU A 26 0.47 9.54 -2.40
CA GLU A 26 1.76 9.09 -1.89
C GLU A 26 1.61 8.87 -0.38
N LEU A 27 2.00 7.68 0.09
CA LEU A 27 2.07 7.32 1.50
C LEU A 27 3.55 7.20 1.91
N ASP A 28 3.93 7.88 2.97
CA ASP A 28 5.25 7.78 3.60
C ASP A 28 5.15 7.79 5.12
N LEU A 29 6.15 7.17 5.75
CA LEU A 29 6.33 7.24 7.19
C LEU A 29 7.27 8.41 7.51
N ASP A 30 6.72 9.46 8.10
CA ASP A 30 7.48 10.62 8.53
C ASP A 30 8.23 10.32 9.83
N THR A 31 9.35 9.62 9.69
CA THR A 31 10.21 9.15 10.77
C THR A 31 11.69 9.19 10.34
N ASP A 32 12.56 8.71 11.21
CA ASP A 32 13.97 8.49 10.93
C ASP A 32 14.39 7.09 11.39
N PRO A 33 15.51 6.54 10.87
CA PRO A 33 15.95 5.18 11.24
C PRO A 33 16.17 5.01 12.75
N GLN A 34 16.65 6.05 13.45
CA GLN A 34 16.90 5.96 14.89
C GLN A 34 15.58 5.86 15.68
N SER A 35 14.56 6.58 15.23
CA SER A 35 13.21 6.52 15.80
C SER A 35 12.59 5.13 15.61
N LEU A 36 12.76 4.50 14.44
CA LEU A 36 12.29 3.12 14.21
C LEU A 36 13.02 2.11 15.09
N LYS A 37 14.34 2.19 15.19
CA LYS A 37 15.13 1.32 16.08
C LYS A 37 14.82 1.53 17.55
N ALA A 38 14.50 2.77 17.96
CA ALA A 38 14.09 3.04 19.33
C ALA A 38 12.71 2.45 19.64
N LEU A 39 11.82 2.38 18.65
CA LEU A 39 10.53 1.72 18.78
C LEU A 39 10.70 0.20 18.89
N ASP A 40 11.50 -0.38 18.01
CA ASP A 40 11.86 -1.81 18.04
C ASP A 40 12.50 -2.20 19.39
N ALA A 41 13.52 -1.48 19.85
CA ALA A 41 14.15 -1.74 21.14
C ALA A 41 13.19 -1.60 22.35
N SER A 42 12.05 -0.90 22.19
CA SER A 42 11.05 -0.77 23.25
C SER A 42 10.15 -2.00 23.42
N THR A 43 10.16 -2.91 22.43
CA THR A 43 9.43 -4.18 22.49
C THR A 43 10.28 -5.33 23.04
N ASP A 44 11.54 -5.07 23.43
CA ASP A 44 12.50 -6.05 23.95
C ASP A 44 12.66 -7.27 23.01
N PRO A 45 13.03 -7.06 21.73
CA PRO A 45 13.17 -8.12 20.74
C PRO A 45 14.23 -9.15 21.18
N GLU A 46 14.01 -10.42 20.83
CA GLU A 46 15.01 -11.45 21.09
C GLU A 46 16.29 -11.20 20.25
N PRO A 47 17.47 -11.68 20.69
CA PRO A 47 18.69 -11.53 19.93
C PRO A 47 18.57 -12.14 18.52
N GLY A 48 18.78 -11.33 17.49
CA GLY A 48 18.59 -11.70 16.08
C GLY A 48 17.24 -11.29 15.49
N GLU A 49 16.29 -10.84 16.32
CA GLU A 49 15.01 -10.28 15.89
C GLU A 49 15.01 -8.75 15.87
N GLU A 50 16.12 -8.11 16.28
CA GLU A 50 16.21 -6.65 16.28
C GLU A 50 16.11 -6.10 14.86
N LEU A 51 15.41 -4.99 14.71
CA LEU A 51 15.27 -4.30 13.44
C LEU A 51 16.65 -3.92 12.87
N PRO A 52 17.08 -4.50 11.73
CA PRO A 52 18.39 -4.20 11.15
C PRO A 52 18.49 -2.75 10.69
N ASP A 53 19.71 -2.21 10.64
CA ASP A 53 19.96 -0.82 10.21
C ASP A 53 19.47 -0.59 8.77
N GLU A 54 19.68 -1.57 7.89
CA GLU A 54 19.25 -1.55 6.50
C GLU A 54 17.73 -1.50 6.37
N VAL A 55 17.01 -2.26 7.20
CA VAL A 55 15.54 -2.29 7.21
C VAL A 55 14.97 -1.00 7.78
N ALA A 56 15.57 -0.46 8.85
CA ALA A 56 15.17 0.82 9.42
C ALA A 56 15.40 1.98 8.43
N ASP A 57 16.53 2.01 7.72
CA ASP A 57 16.79 3.00 6.66
C ASP A 57 15.78 2.85 5.52
N LEU A 58 15.52 1.61 5.08
CA LEU A 58 14.52 1.31 4.06
C LEU A 58 13.15 1.87 4.44
N PHE A 59 12.58 1.49 5.58
CA PHE A 59 11.23 1.89 5.97
C PHE A 59 11.11 3.39 6.24
N SER A 60 12.15 4.02 6.80
CA SER A 60 12.13 5.48 7.02
C SER A 60 12.20 6.30 5.72
N GLY A 61 12.75 5.72 4.66
CA GLY A 61 12.86 6.35 3.34
C GLY A 61 11.81 5.87 2.33
N ALA A 62 10.97 4.90 2.70
CA ALA A 62 10.03 4.27 1.79
C ALA A 62 8.85 5.19 1.46
N LYS A 63 8.47 5.19 0.19
CA LYS A 63 7.30 5.88 -0.34
C LYS A 63 6.48 4.94 -1.19
N ILE A 64 5.19 4.88 -0.91
CA ILE A 64 4.21 4.10 -1.67
C ILE A 64 3.36 5.10 -2.46
N SER A 65 3.53 5.16 -3.77
CA SER A 65 2.70 5.96 -4.65
C SER A 65 1.67 5.08 -5.34
N VAL A 66 0.40 5.45 -5.26
CA VAL A 66 -0.69 4.77 -5.96
C VAL A 66 -1.40 5.78 -6.85
N THR A 67 -1.71 5.37 -8.07
CA THR A 67 -2.50 6.14 -9.02
C THR A 67 -3.58 5.27 -9.60
N VAL A 68 -4.79 5.80 -9.68
CA VAL A 68 -5.93 5.12 -10.28
C VAL A 68 -6.59 6.05 -11.29
N GLN A 69 -6.93 5.51 -12.45
CA GLN A 69 -7.75 6.16 -13.46
C GLN A 69 -9.08 5.41 -13.69
N SER A 70 -10.16 6.18 -13.82
CA SER A 70 -11.47 5.74 -14.29
C SER A 70 -11.97 6.59 -15.47
N LYS A 71 -12.97 6.08 -16.20
CA LYS A 71 -13.72 6.78 -17.26
C LYS A 71 -14.70 7.81 -16.66
N LYS A 72 -15.20 7.53 -15.46
CA LYS A 72 -16.15 8.36 -14.70
C LYS A 72 -15.48 8.94 -13.44
N PRO A 73 -16.10 9.92 -12.78
CA PRO A 73 -15.71 10.32 -11.43
C PRO A 73 -15.54 9.11 -10.51
N ILE A 74 -14.48 9.08 -9.70
CA ILE A 74 -14.13 7.92 -8.85
C ILE A 74 -15.29 7.56 -7.90
N GLY A 75 -15.99 8.53 -7.31
CA GLY A 75 -17.15 8.29 -6.44
C GLY A 75 -18.39 7.69 -7.12
N GLU A 76 -18.42 7.71 -8.46
CA GLU A 76 -19.51 7.18 -9.29
C GLU A 76 -19.07 5.97 -10.14
N SER A 77 -17.80 5.59 -10.06
CA SER A 77 -17.21 4.59 -10.95
C SER A 77 -17.51 3.18 -10.46
N GLY A 78 -17.80 2.27 -11.41
CA GLY A 78 -17.82 0.83 -11.18
C GLY A 78 -16.68 0.11 -11.90
N GLU A 79 -16.59 -1.22 -11.75
CA GLU A 79 -15.58 -2.07 -12.39
C GLU A 79 -15.40 -1.78 -13.90
N LYS A 80 -16.50 -1.62 -14.64
CA LYS A 80 -16.47 -1.34 -16.09
C LYS A 80 -15.91 0.03 -16.47
N ASP A 81 -15.87 0.95 -15.50
CA ASP A 81 -15.35 2.30 -15.68
C ASP A 81 -13.85 2.37 -15.41
N TYR A 82 -13.25 1.33 -14.80
CA TYR A 82 -11.81 1.25 -14.56
C TYR A 82 -11.00 1.35 -15.87
N VAL A 83 -9.91 2.11 -15.82
CA VAL A 83 -9.00 2.33 -16.96
C VAL A 83 -7.62 1.73 -16.68
N GLY A 84 -7.14 1.85 -15.44
CA GLY A 84 -5.85 1.34 -15.05
C GLY A 84 -5.40 1.86 -13.69
N MET A 85 -4.37 1.23 -13.15
CA MET A 85 -3.70 1.64 -11.92
C MET A 85 -2.19 1.57 -12.06
N ALA A 86 -1.49 2.32 -11.23
CA ALA A 86 -0.07 2.17 -10.99
C ALA A 86 0.18 2.21 -9.48
N LEU A 87 0.96 1.26 -8.98
CA LEU A 87 1.50 1.24 -7.64
C LEU A 87 3.02 1.24 -7.74
N LYS A 88 3.68 2.09 -6.97
CA LYS A 88 5.13 2.22 -6.93
C LYS A 88 5.60 2.25 -5.49
N ILE A 89 6.60 1.44 -5.18
CA ILE A 89 7.34 1.50 -3.93
C ILE A 89 8.72 2.01 -4.28
N SER A 90 9.12 3.11 -3.68
CA SER A 90 10.40 3.77 -3.92
C SER A 90 11.08 4.14 -2.61
N THR A 91 12.38 4.39 -2.68
CA THR A 91 13.19 4.94 -1.60
C THR A 91 13.94 6.16 -2.10
N LYS A 92 14.74 6.79 -1.24
CA LYS A 92 15.70 7.83 -1.65
C LYS A 92 16.69 7.34 -2.72
N ASP A 93 16.97 6.03 -2.78
CA ASP A 93 17.97 5.43 -3.65
C ASP A 93 17.39 4.97 -5.00
N GLY A 94 16.06 4.91 -5.13
CA GLY A 94 15.38 4.59 -6.38
C GLY A 94 14.07 3.80 -6.21
N ASP A 95 13.49 3.42 -7.34
CA ASP A 95 12.26 2.62 -7.42
C ASP A 95 12.56 1.14 -7.13
N LEU A 96 11.98 0.61 -6.05
CA LEU A 96 12.13 -0.78 -5.63
C LEU A 96 11.21 -1.70 -6.41
N THR A 97 9.93 -1.39 -6.44
CA THR A 97 8.93 -2.19 -7.17
C THR A 97 7.94 -1.26 -7.79
N GLU A 98 7.59 -1.53 -9.05
CA GLU A 98 6.50 -0.86 -9.73
C GLU A 98 5.58 -1.88 -10.37
N TYR A 99 4.30 -1.66 -10.17
CA TYR A 99 3.20 -2.50 -10.61
C TYR A 99 2.22 -1.60 -11.37
N ARG A 100 1.78 -2.02 -12.56
CA ARG A 100 0.77 -1.28 -13.34
C ARG A 100 -0.23 -2.23 -13.96
N VAL A 101 -1.50 -1.85 -13.98
CA VAL A 101 -2.52 -2.53 -14.78
C VAL A 101 -2.97 -1.56 -15.87
N VAL A 102 -2.78 -1.95 -17.12
CA VAL A 102 -3.10 -1.14 -18.29
C VAL A 102 -3.68 -2.03 -19.39
N GLY A 103 -4.98 -1.85 -19.66
CA GLY A 103 -5.69 -2.73 -20.59
C GLY A 103 -5.78 -4.15 -20.04
N ASP A 104 -5.49 -5.14 -20.88
CA ASP A 104 -5.57 -6.56 -20.53
C ASP A 104 -4.31 -7.11 -19.84
N TYR A 105 -3.32 -6.25 -19.54
CA TYR A 105 -2.03 -6.67 -19.00
C TYR A 105 -1.72 -6.03 -17.65
N THR A 106 -1.10 -6.85 -16.82
CA THR A 106 -0.41 -6.46 -15.60
C THR A 106 1.08 -6.38 -15.89
N TYR A 107 1.72 -5.27 -15.52
CA TYR A 107 3.13 -5.01 -15.71
C TYR A 107 3.80 -4.93 -14.35
N VAL A 108 4.95 -5.59 -14.22
CA VAL A 108 5.73 -5.60 -12.98
C VAL A 108 7.19 -5.33 -13.30
N ARG A 109 7.83 -4.55 -12.44
CA ARG A 109 9.29 -4.38 -12.38
C ARG A 109 9.68 -4.41 -10.92
N SER A 110 10.78 -5.08 -10.60
CA SER A 110 11.32 -5.08 -9.25
C SER A 110 12.84 -5.04 -9.26
N ASP A 111 13.44 -4.22 -8.41
CA ASP A 111 14.87 -4.25 -8.08
C ASP A 111 15.07 -5.32 -7.01
N VAL A 112 15.11 -6.57 -7.45
CA VAL A 112 15.31 -7.73 -6.58
C VAL A 112 16.64 -7.67 -5.81
N ASN A 113 17.65 -6.99 -6.35
CA ASN A 113 18.94 -6.83 -5.67
C ASN A 113 18.82 -5.87 -4.49
N ALA A 114 18.17 -4.72 -4.69
CA ALA A 114 17.90 -3.77 -3.62
C ALA A 114 16.98 -4.38 -2.55
N LEU A 115 15.92 -5.09 -2.96
CA LEU A 115 15.02 -5.78 -2.04
C LEU A 115 15.71 -6.90 -1.26
N GLY A 116 16.47 -7.77 -1.92
CA GLY A 116 17.17 -8.86 -1.26
C GLY A 116 18.22 -8.35 -0.27
N LYS A 117 18.96 -7.29 -0.63
CA LYS A 117 19.89 -6.64 0.30
C LYS A 117 19.17 -6.05 1.51
N ALA A 118 18.04 -5.38 1.30
CA ALA A 118 17.33 -4.70 2.38
C ALA A 118 16.59 -5.67 3.30
N MET A 119 16.00 -6.74 2.75
CA MET A 119 15.22 -7.73 3.48
C MET A 119 16.06 -8.90 4.00
N GLY A 120 17.33 -8.99 3.62
CA GLY A 120 18.23 -10.07 4.03
C GLY A 120 17.95 -11.42 3.36
N PHE A 121 17.15 -11.46 2.30
CA PHE A 121 16.86 -12.70 1.57
C PHE A 121 17.88 -12.94 0.46
N PRO A 122 18.31 -14.20 0.25
CA PRO A 122 19.21 -14.55 -0.85
C PRO A 122 18.51 -14.27 -2.19
N VAL A 123 19.15 -13.47 -3.05
CA VAL A 123 18.70 -13.26 -4.42
C VAL A 123 19.26 -14.40 -5.28
N PRO A 124 18.42 -15.21 -5.96
CA PRO A 124 18.92 -16.28 -6.81
C PRO A 124 19.78 -15.71 -7.93
N SER A 125 20.89 -16.39 -8.25
CA SER A 125 21.74 -15.94 -9.34
C SER A 125 21.14 -16.36 -10.68
N MET A 126 21.43 -15.60 -11.75
CA MET A 126 20.99 -15.96 -13.11
C MET A 126 21.43 -17.36 -13.57
N LYS A 127 22.45 -17.94 -12.92
CA LYS A 127 22.98 -19.28 -13.24
C LYS A 127 22.16 -20.39 -12.60
N ASP A 128 21.40 -20.06 -11.56
CA ASP A 128 20.57 -20.99 -10.80
C ASP A 128 19.17 -21.10 -11.42
N LEU A 129 18.83 -20.22 -12.37
CA LEU A 129 17.57 -20.31 -13.10
C LEU A 129 17.59 -21.41 -14.16
N PRO A 130 16.55 -22.27 -14.22
CA PRO A 130 16.45 -23.30 -15.25
C PRO A 130 16.36 -22.67 -16.65
N PRO A 131 16.80 -23.38 -17.72
CA PRO A 131 16.74 -22.89 -19.09
C PRO A 131 15.35 -22.40 -19.52
N GLU A 132 14.31 -23.04 -18.98
CA GLU A 132 12.90 -22.77 -19.23
C GLU A 132 12.40 -21.45 -18.60
N ALA A 133 13.14 -20.88 -17.64
CA ALA A 133 12.82 -19.64 -16.92
C ALA A 133 13.47 -18.38 -17.53
N SER A 134 13.53 -18.32 -18.87
CA SER A 134 14.26 -17.27 -19.60
C SER A 134 13.74 -15.86 -19.32
N GLY A 135 12.45 -15.70 -19.08
CA GLY A 135 11.76 -14.49 -18.71
C GLY A 135 11.91 -14.11 -17.24
N LEU A 136 12.21 -15.06 -16.33
CA LEU A 136 12.58 -14.72 -14.96
C LEU A 136 13.95 -14.02 -14.88
N LYS A 137 14.82 -14.23 -15.86
CA LYS A 137 16.07 -13.44 -15.98
C LYS A 137 15.77 -11.95 -16.12
N LYS A 138 14.70 -11.61 -16.86
CA LYS A 138 14.25 -10.22 -17.02
C LYS A 138 13.75 -9.61 -15.73
N VAL A 139 13.08 -10.41 -14.89
CA VAL A 139 12.71 -10.00 -13.54
C VAL A 139 13.96 -9.74 -12.69
N LEU A 140 14.95 -10.63 -12.73
CA LEU A 140 16.21 -10.47 -11.97
C LEU A 140 17.04 -9.26 -12.43
N ASP A 141 17.01 -8.94 -13.72
CA ASP A 141 17.66 -7.76 -14.29
C ASP A 141 16.91 -6.45 -13.98
N GLY A 142 15.76 -6.52 -13.30
CA GLY A 142 14.92 -5.36 -13.00
C GLY A 142 14.30 -4.73 -14.25
N GLU A 143 14.13 -5.52 -15.31
CA GLU A 143 13.40 -5.13 -16.51
C GLU A 143 11.89 -5.25 -16.30
N TRP A 144 11.12 -4.55 -17.12
CA TRP A 144 9.67 -4.68 -17.11
C TRP A 144 9.26 -6.04 -17.68
N VAL A 145 8.40 -6.72 -16.95
CA VAL A 145 7.68 -7.90 -17.44
C VAL A 145 6.18 -7.62 -17.47
N LYS A 146 5.44 -8.38 -18.27
CA LYS A 146 3.99 -8.28 -18.35
C LYS A 146 3.34 -9.66 -18.40
N VAL A 147 2.17 -9.77 -17.81
CA VAL A 147 1.35 -10.98 -17.77
C VAL A 147 -0.07 -10.59 -18.18
N ASN A 148 -0.78 -11.48 -18.88
CA ASN A 148 -2.19 -11.28 -19.15
C ASN A 148 -2.98 -11.33 -17.83
N THR A 149 -3.69 -10.26 -17.50
CA THR A 149 -4.40 -10.16 -16.21
C THR A 149 -5.43 -11.26 -16.05
N LYS A 150 -6.13 -11.65 -17.13
CA LYS A 150 -7.16 -12.70 -17.08
C LYS A 150 -6.58 -14.08 -16.87
N GLU A 151 -5.42 -14.37 -17.48
CA GLU A 151 -4.73 -15.65 -17.28
C GLU A 151 -4.25 -15.77 -15.83
N MET A 152 -3.69 -14.69 -15.28
CA MET A 152 -3.29 -14.64 -13.86
C MET A 152 -4.46 -14.90 -12.92
N GLU A 153 -5.63 -14.30 -13.18
CA GLU A 153 -6.86 -14.53 -12.40
C GLU A 153 -7.36 -15.97 -12.51
N GLN A 154 -7.37 -16.55 -13.71
CA GLN A 154 -7.78 -17.94 -13.93
C GLN A 154 -6.87 -18.90 -13.17
N THR A 155 -5.56 -18.75 -13.29
CA THR A 155 -4.60 -19.57 -12.57
C THR A 155 -4.70 -19.39 -11.05
N ALA A 156 -4.90 -18.16 -10.55
CA ALA A 156 -5.11 -17.93 -9.12
C ALA A 156 -6.39 -18.62 -8.61
N ALA A 157 -7.48 -18.58 -9.39
CA ALA A 157 -8.71 -19.29 -9.05
C ALA A 157 -8.54 -20.82 -9.07
N GLU A 158 -7.76 -21.35 -10.01
CA GLU A 158 -7.44 -22.78 -10.09
C GLU A 158 -6.54 -23.26 -8.95
N MET A 159 -5.56 -22.45 -8.53
CA MET A 159 -4.68 -22.76 -7.40
C MET A 159 -5.31 -22.54 -6.02
N GLY A 160 -6.34 -21.69 -5.93
CA GLY A 160 -7.08 -21.39 -4.70
C GLY A 160 -8.38 -22.20 -4.51
N ALA A 161 -8.71 -23.13 -5.41
CA ALA A 161 -9.96 -23.89 -5.34
C ALA A 161 -9.86 -25.09 -4.38
N GLU A 162 -10.33 -24.92 -3.14
CA GLU A 162 -11.02 -26.03 -2.48
C GLU A 162 -12.30 -26.37 -3.28
N PRO A 163 -12.69 -27.66 -3.39
CA PRO A 163 -13.86 -28.06 -4.17
C PRO A 163 -15.15 -27.37 -3.67
N GLY A 164 -15.64 -26.38 -4.42
CA GLY A 164 -16.86 -25.63 -4.11
C GLY A 164 -16.68 -24.15 -3.74
N ALA A 165 -15.45 -23.62 -3.74
CA ALA A 165 -15.21 -22.20 -3.58
C ALA A 165 -15.69 -21.39 -4.79
N THR A 166 -16.36 -20.27 -4.54
CA THR A 166 -16.75 -19.31 -5.58
C THR A 166 -15.49 -18.54 -6.02
N PRO A 167 -15.32 -18.22 -7.32
CA PRO A 167 -14.15 -17.48 -7.78
C PRO A 167 -13.96 -16.20 -6.97
N ALA A 168 -12.76 -15.99 -6.43
CA ALA A 168 -12.42 -14.72 -5.77
C ALA A 168 -12.52 -13.58 -6.80
N PRO A 169 -13.06 -12.40 -6.43
CA PRO A 169 -13.11 -11.26 -7.32
C PRO A 169 -11.70 -10.79 -7.72
N GLU A 170 -11.62 -10.07 -8.86
CA GLU A 170 -10.38 -9.54 -9.44
C GLU A 170 -9.48 -8.90 -8.36
N PRO A 171 -8.14 -9.15 -8.37
CA PRO A 171 -7.19 -8.48 -7.49
C PRO A 171 -6.94 -7.06 -8.01
N THR A 172 -8.00 -6.27 -8.02
CA THR A 172 -7.96 -4.85 -8.28
C THR A 172 -8.56 -4.15 -7.08
N LEU A 173 -8.02 -2.99 -6.72
CA LEU A 173 -8.83 -1.99 -6.04
C LEU A 173 -9.86 -1.56 -7.09
N ASP A 174 -10.94 -2.32 -7.24
CA ASP A 174 -12.00 -1.97 -8.17
C ASP A 174 -12.60 -0.60 -7.77
N ALA A 175 -13.30 0.07 -8.68
CA ALA A 175 -13.81 1.41 -8.39
C ALA A 175 -14.82 1.43 -7.22
N LYS A 176 -15.48 0.30 -6.93
CA LYS A 176 -16.37 0.16 -5.77
C LYS A 176 -15.56 0.05 -4.48
N ALA A 177 -14.42 -0.64 -4.49
CA ALA A 177 -13.45 -0.72 -3.40
C ALA A 177 -12.86 0.65 -3.07
N GLN A 178 -12.50 1.42 -4.09
CA GLN A 178 -12.02 2.79 -3.93
C GLN A 178 -13.08 3.71 -3.33
N LYS A 179 -14.32 3.58 -3.80
CA LYS A 179 -15.46 4.31 -3.24
C LYS A 179 -15.69 3.95 -1.78
N GLN A 180 -15.70 2.66 -1.45
CA GLN A 180 -15.88 2.18 -0.08
C GLN A 180 -14.74 2.67 0.83
N LEU A 181 -13.50 2.71 0.34
CA LEU A 181 -12.36 3.26 1.07
C LEU A 181 -12.52 4.77 1.36
N LEU A 182 -12.99 5.54 0.39
CA LEU A 182 -13.26 6.98 0.56
C LEU A 182 -14.44 7.23 1.51
N GLU A 183 -15.51 6.45 1.40
CA GLU A 183 -16.67 6.52 2.31
C GLU A 183 -16.26 6.15 3.73
N ALA A 184 -15.47 5.09 3.90
CA ALA A 184 -14.93 4.66 5.19
C ALA A 184 -14.12 5.77 5.88
N LEU A 185 -13.20 6.37 5.13
CA LEU A 185 -12.39 7.49 5.61
C LEU A 185 -13.28 8.68 6.01
N ARG A 186 -14.30 9.02 5.20
CA ARG A 186 -15.25 10.10 5.48
C ARG A 186 -16.06 9.82 6.76
N GLU A 187 -16.63 8.62 6.90
CA GLU A 187 -17.45 8.24 8.06
C GLU A 187 -16.65 8.23 9.36
N THR A 188 -15.42 7.71 9.30
CA THR A 188 -14.49 7.68 10.43
C THR A 188 -14.13 9.10 10.90
N ILE A 189 -13.93 10.04 9.98
CA ILE A 189 -13.60 11.44 10.28
C ILE A 189 -14.84 12.24 10.76
N ALA A 190 -16.02 12.00 10.21
CA ALA A 190 -17.21 12.79 10.51
C ALA A 190 -17.77 12.57 11.94
N ARG A 191 -17.46 11.44 12.59
CA ARG A 191 -18.18 10.99 13.79
C ARG A 191 -17.46 11.17 15.13
N GLU A 192 -16.19 11.57 15.18
CA GLU A 192 -15.38 11.40 16.42
C GLU A 192 -14.41 12.57 16.74
N VAL A 193 -14.69 13.81 16.32
CA VAL A 193 -13.60 14.79 16.21
C VAL A 193 -13.92 16.20 16.71
N ASP A 194 -13.07 16.70 17.63
CA ASP A 194 -12.90 18.13 17.89
C ASP A 194 -12.12 18.77 16.75
N PHE A 195 -12.80 19.52 15.88
CA PHE A 195 -12.14 20.20 14.77
C PHE A 195 -11.59 21.57 15.18
N LYS A 196 -10.33 21.84 14.79
CA LYS A 196 -9.75 23.18 14.84
C LYS A 196 -9.29 23.60 13.46
N THR A 197 -9.70 24.80 13.05
CA THR A 197 -9.22 25.42 11.81
C THR A 197 -8.11 26.40 12.11
N ALA A 198 -7.01 26.32 11.37
CA ALA A 198 -5.96 27.33 11.36
C ALA A 198 -5.61 27.71 9.91
N GLY A 199 -5.40 29.00 9.66
CA GLY A 199 -4.89 29.47 8.37
C GLY A 199 -3.37 29.30 8.26
N GLY A 200 -2.88 28.87 7.10
CA GLY A 200 -1.47 28.76 6.75
C GLY A 200 -0.95 29.96 5.96
N LYS A 201 0.39 30.09 5.85
CA LYS A 201 1.06 31.26 5.25
C LYS A 201 0.88 31.37 3.73
N ASP A 202 0.50 30.29 3.05
CA ASP A 202 0.51 30.17 1.59
C ASP A 202 -0.90 29.97 0.99
N GLY A 203 -1.95 30.36 1.72
CA GLY A 203 -3.34 30.07 1.34
C GLY A 203 -3.76 28.61 1.60
N SER A 204 -2.93 27.85 2.32
CA SER A 204 -3.33 26.56 2.89
C SER A 204 -4.20 26.77 4.12
N GLU A 205 -5.15 25.88 4.32
CA GLU A 205 -5.98 25.78 5.52
C GLU A 205 -5.69 24.44 6.19
N HIS A 206 -5.42 24.46 7.49
CA HIS A 206 -5.21 23.26 8.29
C HIS A 206 -6.48 22.98 9.10
N ILE A 207 -6.97 21.76 8.99
CA ILE A 207 -8.06 21.25 9.80
C ILE A 207 -7.49 20.13 10.65
N THR A 208 -7.43 20.33 11.95
CA THR A 208 -6.92 19.34 12.88
C THR A 208 -8.07 18.54 13.47
N ALA A 209 -7.91 17.22 13.49
CA ALA A 209 -8.82 16.25 14.04
C ALA A 209 -8.13 15.44 15.14
N THR A 210 -8.77 15.24 16.29
CA THR A 210 -8.25 14.36 17.33
C THR A 210 -9.27 13.29 17.69
N ALA A 211 -8.85 12.03 17.65
CA ALA A 211 -9.68 10.89 18.02
C ALA A 211 -8.82 9.76 18.63
N PRO A 212 -9.41 8.82 19.38
CA PRO A 212 -8.68 7.66 19.89
C PRO A 212 -8.20 6.76 18.75
N PHE A 213 -6.90 6.42 18.73
CA PHE A 213 -6.26 5.66 17.66
C PHE A 213 -6.92 4.31 17.41
N ARG A 214 -7.11 3.52 18.48
CA ARG A 214 -7.78 2.22 18.40
C ARG A 214 -9.15 2.34 17.71
N THR A 215 -9.96 3.33 18.09
CA THR A 215 -11.27 3.54 17.47
C THR A 215 -11.16 3.82 15.98
N LEU A 216 -10.21 4.65 15.55
CA LEU A 216 -10.01 4.98 14.13
C LEU A 216 -9.62 3.74 13.31
N VAL A 217 -8.60 3.01 13.77
CA VAL A 217 -8.09 1.83 13.05
C VAL A 217 -9.13 0.71 13.01
N THR A 218 -9.85 0.45 14.11
CA THR A 218 -10.93 -0.55 14.14
C THR A 218 -12.08 -0.20 13.20
N LYS A 219 -12.51 1.07 13.16
CA LYS A 219 -13.59 1.49 12.24
C LYS A 219 -13.16 1.38 10.78
N PHE A 220 -11.99 1.93 10.45
CA PHE A 220 -11.44 1.87 9.10
C PHE A 220 -11.28 0.41 8.62
N LEU A 221 -10.63 -0.45 9.40
CA LEU A 221 -10.47 -1.87 9.05
C LEU A 221 -11.82 -2.58 8.96
N GLY A 222 -12.78 -2.27 9.83
CA GLY A 222 -14.13 -2.79 9.75
C GLY A 222 -14.85 -2.43 8.45
N GLU A 223 -14.64 -1.21 7.95
CA GLU A 223 -15.25 -0.72 6.71
C GLU A 223 -14.57 -1.27 5.45
N ILE A 224 -13.25 -1.52 5.49
CA ILE A 224 -12.52 -2.10 4.35
C ILE A 224 -12.44 -3.63 4.37
N ARG A 225 -12.79 -4.31 5.48
CA ARG A 225 -12.85 -5.78 5.59
C ARG A 225 -13.63 -6.48 4.47
N PRO A 226 -14.77 -5.95 3.98
CA PRO A 226 -15.45 -6.54 2.84
C PRO A 226 -14.57 -6.66 1.59
N LEU A 227 -13.57 -5.79 1.45
CA LEU A 227 -12.59 -5.77 0.35
C LEU A 227 -11.43 -6.74 0.57
N ALA A 228 -11.16 -7.12 1.82
CA ALA A 228 -10.09 -8.06 2.15
C ALA A 228 -10.28 -9.44 1.51
N LYS A 229 -11.51 -9.78 1.14
CA LYS A 229 -11.85 -11.02 0.43
C LYS A 229 -11.24 -11.13 -0.97
N ASN A 230 -10.76 -10.01 -1.51
CA ASN A 230 -10.11 -9.93 -2.82
C ASN A 230 -8.59 -9.81 -2.67
N LEU A 231 -8.06 -9.85 -1.44
CA LEU A 231 -6.61 -9.82 -1.22
C LEU A 231 -6.01 -11.20 -1.51
N PRO A 232 -4.78 -11.26 -2.05
CA PRO A 232 -4.07 -12.52 -2.23
C PRO A 232 -3.96 -13.29 -0.90
N PRO A 233 -3.91 -14.64 -0.95
CA PRO A 233 -3.63 -15.46 0.23
C PRO A 233 -2.38 -14.96 0.99
N GLY A 234 -2.47 -14.84 2.32
CA GLY A 234 -1.39 -14.32 3.17
C GLY A 234 -1.38 -12.81 3.41
N MET A 235 -2.28 -12.05 2.78
CA MET A 235 -2.50 -10.61 3.02
C MET A 235 -3.80 -10.35 3.80
N GLU A 236 -3.96 -11.00 4.94
CA GLU A 236 -5.15 -10.83 5.78
C GLU A 236 -5.11 -9.50 6.52
N LEU A 237 -6.25 -8.80 6.59
CA LEU A 237 -6.35 -7.60 7.43
C LEU A 237 -6.42 -7.99 8.91
N PRO A 238 -5.83 -7.20 9.83
CA PRO A 238 -5.94 -7.43 11.25
C PRO A 238 -7.40 -7.54 11.72
N THR A 239 -7.66 -8.54 12.57
CA THR A 239 -8.95 -8.77 13.20
C THR A 239 -9.18 -7.81 14.36
N ASP A 240 -10.42 -7.75 14.86
CA ASP A 240 -10.71 -6.97 16.08
C ASP A 240 -9.95 -7.51 17.29
N GLU A 241 -9.56 -8.79 17.25
CA GLU A 241 -8.74 -9.43 18.27
C GLU A 241 -7.30 -8.94 18.23
N ASP A 242 -6.69 -8.84 17.06
CA ASP A 242 -5.33 -8.32 16.89
C ASP A 242 -5.22 -6.85 17.32
N LEU A 243 -6.33 -6.11 17.25
CA LEU A 243 -6.38 -4.70 17.63
C LEU A 243 -6.70 -4.45 19.11
N LYS A 244 -6.97 -5.50 19.91
CA LYS A 244 -7.29 -5.37 21.35
C LYS A 244 -6.18 -4.66 22.12
N ASP A 245 -4.94 -4.88 21.72
CA ASP A 245 -3.74 -4.35 22.36
C ASP A 245 -3.26 -3.02 21.75
N ALA A 246 -3.82 -2.60 20.60
CA ALA A 246 -3.49 -1.32 19.99
C ALA A 246 -3.76 -0.17 20.97
N PRO A 247 -2.88 0.82 21.15
CA PRO A 247 -3.09 1.85 22.17
C PRO A 247 -4.38 2.66 21.93
N ASN A 248 -5.15 2.89 23.00
CA ASN A 248 -6.34 3.77 22.94
C ASN A 248 -6.00 5.24 23.19
N ALA A 249 -4.76 5.64 22.89
CA ALA A 249 -4.29 7.01 23.03
C ALA A 249 -4.90 7.91 21.95
N LYS A 250 -5.08 9.19 22.28
CA LYS A 250 -5.56 10.18 21.32
C LYS A 250 -4.46 10.53 20.34
N VAL A 251 -4.69 10.27 19.06
CA VAL A 251 -3.85 10.72 17.95
C VAL A 251 -4.47 11.93 17.28
N THR A 252 -3.63 12.71 16.61
CA THR A 252 -4.06 13.92 15.92
C THR A 252 -3.78 13.76 14.44
N ALA A 253 -4.82 13.89 13.62
CA ALA A 253 -4.71 13.99 12.18
C ALA A 253 -4.80 15.47 11.76
N ASP A 254 -3.86 15.94 10.96
CA ASP A 254 -3.86 17.26 10.34
C ASP A 254 -4.18 17.13 8.86
N PHE A 255 -5.25 17.78 8.43
CA PHE A 255 -5.71 17.84 7.05
C PHE A 255 -5.30 19.17 6.45
N THR A 256 -4.47 19.14 5.42
CA THR A 256 -4.06 20.34 4.70
C THR A 256 -4.89 20.51 3.44
N LEU A 257 -5.66 21.60 3.39
CA LEU A 257 -6.46 22.00 2.26
C LEU A 257 -5.77 23.16 1.54
N LYS A 258 -5.72 23.14 0.21
CA LYS A 258 -5.26 24.26 -0.61
C LYS A 258 -6.37 24.63 -1.59
N ASN A 259 -6.88 25.87 -1.53
CA ASN A 259 -8.04 26.29 -2.32
C ASN A 259 -9.28 25.37 -2.15
N GLY A 260 -9.41 24.76 -0.96
CA GLY A 260 -10.48 23.80 -0.65
C GLY A 260 -10.32 22.43 -1.31
N GLU A 261 -9.14 22.09 -1.84
CA GLU A 261 -8.76 20.73 -2.25
C GLU A 261 -7.90 20.10 -1.17
N LEU A 262 -8.15 18.84 -0.83
CA LEU A 262 -7.37 18.13 0.16
C LEU A 262 -6.04 17.69 -0.47
N THR A 263 -4.93 18.17 0.08
CA THR A 263 -3.57 17.94 -0.48
C THR A 263 -2.69 17.06 0.41
N GLN A 264 -2.96 17.02 1.71
CA GLN A 264 -2.23 16.18 2.65
C GLN A 264 -3.09 15.79 3.84
N VAL A 265 -2.88 14.57 4.34
CA VAL A 265 -3.31 14.11 5.66
C VAL A 265 -2.06 13.67 6.41
N SER A 266 -1.85 14.16 7.62
CA SER A 266 -0.72 13.77 8.48
C SER A 266 -1.24 13.31 9.83
N VAL A 267 -0.99 12.06 10.21
CA VAL A 267 -1.36 11.52 11.52
C VAL A 267 -0.12 11.48 12.41
N ASP A 268 -0.16 12.23 13.52
CA ASP A 268 0.88 12.18 14.56
C ASP A 268 0.69 10.93 15.42
N LEU A 269 1.64 10.00 15.31
CA LEU A 269 1.67 8.72 16.03
C LEU A 269 2.71 8.73 17.16
N ALA A 270 3.46 9.83 17.38
CA ALA A 270 4.52 9.87 18.38
C ALA A 270 4.00 9.55 19.79
N LYS A 271 2.76 9.93 20.10
CA LYS A 271 2.09 9.60 21.37
C LYS A 271 1.85 8.11 21.60
N LEU A 272 1.83 7.30 20.54
CA LEU A 272 1.72 5.85 20.66
C LEU A 272 3.05 5.22 21.09
N ALA A 273 4.14 5.96 20.90
CA ALA A 273 5.50 5.54 21.17
C ALA A 273 6.13 6.28 22.37
N GLU A 274 5.34 6.80 23.32
CA GLU A 274 5.85 7.59 24.47
C GLU A 274 6.86 6.82 25.34
N ASN A 275 6.79 5.49 25.36
CA ASN A 275 7.74 4.64 26.06
C ASN A 275 9.08 4.49 25.31
N ALA A 276 9.10 4.85 24.03
CA ALA A 276 10.29 4.85 23.20
C ALA A 276 10.82 6.28 23.04
N LYS A 277 12.14 6.45 22.90
CA LYS A 277 12.78 7.76 22.67
C LYS A 277 12.61 8.20 21.20
N VAL A 278 11.38 8.18 20.71
CA VAL A 278 11.01 8.53 19.33
C VAL A 278 10.93 10.04 19.18
N LYS A 279 11.69 10.59 18.24
CA LYS A 279 11.68 12.04 17.98
C LYS A 279 10.58 12.43 16.99
N LYS A 280 10.26 11.52 16.07
CA LYS A 280 9.31 11.74 14.99
C LYS A 280 8.67 10.41 14.59
N LEU A 281 7.34 10.37 14.53
CA LEU A 281 6.60 9.23 13.99
C LEU A 281 5.25 9.74 13.50
N GLY A 282 5.14 9.95 12.20
CA GLY A 282 3.88 10.36 11.58
C GLY A 282 3.57 9.51 10.35
N LEU A 283 2.30 9.24 10.11
CA LEU A 283 1.85 8.68 8.84
C LEU A 283 1.40 9.84 7.95
N VAL A 284 2.00 9.99 6.77
CA VAL A 284 1.66 11.08 5.85
C VAL A 284 1.11 10.51 4.56
N VAL A 285 -0.05 11.04 4.15
CA VAL A 285 -0.66 10.80 2.85
C VAL A 285 -0.67 12.13 2.10
N ARG A 286 -0.05 12.21 0.93
CA ARG A 286 -0.10 13.38 0.04
C ARG A 286 -0.92 13.05 -1.18
N MET A 287 -1.89 13.90 -1.49
CA MET A 287 -2.73 13.74 -2.67
C MET A 287 -2.26 14.69 -3.76
N SER A 288 -2.24 14.18 -4.98
CA SER A 288 -1.92 14.95 -6.18
C SER A 288 -2.87 14.59 -7.32
N GLU A 289 -2.89 15.44 -8.34
CA GLU A 289 -3.58 15.12 -9.59
C GLU A 289 -3.06 13.80 -10.17
N GLY A 290 -3.98 12.90 -10.51
CA GLY A 290 -3.62 11.57 -10.98
C GLY A 290 -3.17 11.57 -12.43
N GLN A 291 -2.02 10.97 -12.73
CA GLN A 291 -1.58 10.74 -14.12
C GLN A 291 -2.10 9.41 -14.64
N LYS A 292 -2.65 9.40 -15.86
CA LYS A 292 -3.11 8.16 -16.50
C LYS A 292 -1.96 7.13 -16.57
N PRO A 293 -2.11 5.93 -15.99
CA PRO A 293 -1.13 4.87 -16.13
C PRO A 293 -0.93 4.47 -17.60
N THR A 294 0.32 4.28 -18.01
CA THR A 294 0.70 3.86 -19.36
C THR A 294 1.51 2.58 -19.34
N ALA A 295 1.36 1.79 -20.40
CA ALA A 295 2.13 0.57 -20.60
C ALA A 295 3.63 0.95 -20.74
N PRO A 296 4.53 0.37 -19.94
CA PRO A 296 5.96 0.57 -20.09
C PRO A 296 6.47 -0.01 -21.41
N ALA A 297 7.40 0.69 -22.04
CA ALA A 297 8.04 0.22 -23.26
C ALA A 297 9.01 -0.94 -22.95
N GLY A 298 9.08 -1.91 -23.86
CA GLY A 298 10.03 -3.02 -23.76
C GLY A 298 9.66 -4.12 -22.76
N ALA A 299 8.42 -4.13 -22.25
CA ALA A 299 7.98 -5.16 -21.31
C ALA A 299 7.99 -6.56 -21.97
N THR A 300 8.67 -7.52 -21.33
CA THR A 300 8.71 -8.91 -21.77
C THR A 300 7.47 -9.65 -21.31
N GLU A 301 6.78 -10.35 -22.22
CA GLU A 301 5.61 -11.15 -21.85
C GLU A 301 6.04 -12.45 -21.17
N LEU A 302 5.47 -12.74 -20.01
CA LEU A 302 5.60 -14.01 -19.31
C LEU A 302 4.27 -14.75 -19.38
N ASN A 303 4.33 -16.06 -19.61
CA ASN A 303 3.16 -16.93 -19.47
C ASN A 303 3.11 -17.55 -18.06
N MET A 304 1.93 -18.04 -17.67
CA MET A 304 1.73 -18.61 -16.34
C MET A 304 2.55 -19.88 -16.09
N ASP A 305 2.79 -20.70 -17.12
CA ASP A 305 3.60 -21.92 -17.00
C ASP A 305 5.06 -21.61 -16.65
N GLU A 306 5.63 -20.54 -17.22
CA GLU A 306 6.99 -20.08 -16.94
C GLU A 306 7.11 -19.50 -15.53
N ILE A 307 6.09 -18.78 -15.06
CA ILE A 307 6.04 -18.25 -13.69
C ILE A 307 5.93 -19.40 -12.68
N LEU A 308 4.99 -20.31 -12.87
CA LEU A 308 4.75 -21.45 -11.98
C LEU A 308 5.92 -22.43 -11.99
N GLY A 309 6.47 -22.73 -13.17
CA GLY A 309 7.64 -23.60 -13.30
C GLY A 309 8.87 -23.02 -12.61
N GLY A 310 9.07 -21.70 -12.70
CA GLY A 310 10.16 -21.01 -12.01
C GLY A 310 10.01 -20.97 -10.48
N PHE A 311 8.82 -20.66 -9.96
CA PHE A 311 8.54 -20.72 -8.52
C PHE A 311 8.63 -22.15 -7.97
N GLY A 312 8.10 -23.13 -8.70
CA GLY A 312 8.16 -24.54 -8.31
C GLY A 312 9.59 -25.08 -8.25
N ALA A 313 10.45 -24.69 -9.20
CA ALA A 313 11.86 -25.06 -9.17
C ALA A 313 12.60 -24.45 -7.97
N ALA A 314 12.35 -23.16 -7.67
CA ALA A 314 12.98 -22.47 -6.54
C ALA A 314 12.59 -23.09 -5.17
N MET A 315 11.33 -23.51 -5.02
CA MET A 315 10.84 -24.15 -3.78
C MET A 315 11.38 -25.59 -3.60
N MET A 316 11.58 -26.34 -4.69
CA MET A 316 12.19 -27.68 -4.60
C MET A 316 13.70 -27.64 -4.31
N ASP A 317 14.40 -26.58 -4.71
CA ASP A 317 15.80 -26.38 -4.34
C ASP A 317 15.98 -26.03 -2.85
N GLU A 318 14.99 -25.39 -2.19
CA GLU A 318 15.01 -25.16 -0.74
C GLU A 318 14.77 -26.45 0.09
N GLU A 319 13.91 -27.37 -0.38
CA GLU A 319 13.71 -28.66 0.31
C GLU A 319 15.01 -29.51 0.34
N GLY A 320 15.86 -29.38 -0.68
CA GLY A 320 17.17 -30.04 -0.75
C GLY A 320 18.21 -29.54 0.28
N PHE A 321 17.98 -28.40 0.94
CA PHE A 321 18.85 -27.88 2.00
C PHE A 321 18.46 -28.35 3.41
N THR A 322 17.29 -28.99 3.57
CA THR A 322 16.84 -29.47 4.89
C THR A 322 17.18 -30.94 5.18
N GLU A 323 17.61 -31.73 4.18
CA GLU A 323 17.93 -33.15 4.37
C GLU A 323 19.39 -33.48 4.73
N ASP A 324 20.32 -32.51 4.73
CA ASP A 324 21.73 -32.73 5.12
C ASP A 324 22.10 -32.22 6.53
N ALA A 325 21.10 -31.92 7.36
CA ALA A 325 21.27 -31.62 8.78
C ALA A 325 20.43 -32.56 9.67
N ALA A 326 20.74 -33.86 9.62
CA ALA A 326 20.28 -34.85 10.60
C ALA A 326 21.45 -35.73 11.08
#